data_AF-A0A0H3ZS70-F1
#
_entry.id   AF-A0A0H3ZS70-F1
#
_cell.length_a   1.000
_cell.length_b   1.000
_cell.length_c   1.000
_cell.angle_alpha   90.00
_cell.angle_beta   90.00
_cell.angle_gamma   90.00
#
_symmetry.space_group_name_H-M   'P 1'
#
loop_
_entity.id
_entity.type
_entity.pdbx_description
1 polymer ?
#
loop_
_entity_poly.entity_id
_entity_poly.type
_entity_poly.pdbx_seq_one_letter_code
_entity_poly.pdbx_strand_id
1 'polypeptide(L)' 'MKTPDELKLLFPSLDNFKYKDKWYVIDIGGNTLRLIAFIEFIGGKCFIKHTVTHAEYDHITNVYRGKKKG' A
#
# COMPACT_ATOMS: atom_id res chain seq x y z
N MET A 1 12.91 -0.29 -11.07
CA MET A 1 11.71 0.57 -10.95
C MET A 1 12.10 1.81 -10.18
N LYS A 2 12.02 2.97 -10.81
CA LYS A 2 12.44 4.27 -10.28
C LYS A 2 11.25 5.16 -9.90
N THR A 3 10.05 4.80 -10.34
CA THR A 3 8.82 5.55 -10.07
C THR A 3 7.65 4.63 -9.72
N PRO A 4 6.61 5.14 -9.04
CA PRO A 4 5.36 4.40 -8.83
C PRO A 4 4.69 3.96 -10.14
N ASP A 5 4.76 4.78 -11.18
CA ASP A 5 4.12 4.47 -12.47
C ASP A 5 4.76 3.24 -13.13
N GLU A 6 6.08 3.09 -13.05
CA GLU A 6 6.78 1.89 -13.53
C GLU A 6 6.34 0.64 -12.74
N LEU A 7 6.14 0.75 -11.43
CA LEU A 7 5.66 -0.36 -10.60
C LEU A 7 4.19 -0.69 -10.90
N LYS A 8 3.38 0.32 -11.24
CA LYS A 8 1.97 0.15 -11.62
C LYS A 8 1.79 -0.62 -12.93
N LEU A 9 2.77 -0.57 -13.83
CA LEU A 9 2.77 -1.38 -15.05
C LEU A 9 2.87 -2.89 -14.74
N LEU A 10 3.59 -3.26 -13.67
CA LEU A 10 3.72 -4.65 -13.23
C LEU A 10 2.59 -5.08 -12.30
N PHE A 11 2.13 -4.15 -11.46
CA PHE A 11 1.03 -4.36 -10.53
C PHE A 11 -0.06 -3.32 -10.80
N PRO A 12 -1.00 -3.58 -11.72
CA PRO A 12 -2.05 -2.62 -12.09
C PRO A 12 -2.91 -2.15 -10.91
N SER A 13 -3.02 -2.96 -9.86
CA SER A 13 -3.72 -2.66 -8.60
C SER A 13 -2.93 -1.78 -7.63
N LEU A 14 -1.69 -1.39 -7.96
CA LEU A 14 -0.89 -0.49 -7.13
C LEU A 14 -1.61 0.86 -6.95
N ASP A 15 -1.86 1.21 -5.70
CA ASP A 15 -2.40 2.51 -5.30
C ASP A 15 -1.68 3.08 -4.07
N ASN A 16 -1.79 4.39 -3.87
CA ASN A 16 -1.27 5.05 -2.68
C ASN A 16 -2.12 4.75 -1.45
N PHE A 17 -1.48 4.43 -0.34
CA PHE A 17 -2.15 4.38 0.95
C PHE A 17 -2.36 5.80 1.48
N LYS A 18 -3.54 6.35 1.23
CA LYS A 18 -3.90 7.79 1.38
C LYS A 18 -3.56 8.44 2.73
N TYR A 19 -3.36 7.67 3.79
CA TYR A 19 -3.16 8.19 5.14
C TYR A 19 -1.70 8.22 5.59
N LYS A 20 -0.76 7.71 4.79
CA LYS A 20 0.66 7.66 5.14
C LYS A 20 1.54 7.80 3.90
N ASP A 21 2.43 8.78 3.94
CA ASP A 21 3.35 9.05 2.83
C ASP A 21 4.22 7.83 2.50
N LYS A 22 4.46 7.62 1.20
CA LYS A 22 5.24 6.49 0.62
C LYS A 22 4.76 5.10 0.99
N TRP A 23 3.53 4.97 1.49
CA TRP A 23 2.88 3.68 1.67
C TRP A 23 2.00 3.39 0.46
N TYR A 24 2.04 2.14 0.02
CA TYR A 24 1.32 1.66 -1.15
C TYR A 24 0.52 0.42 -0.79
N VAL A 25 -0.58 0.21 -1.50
CA VAL A 25 -1.41 -0.98 -1.43
C VAL A 25 -1.39 -1.71 -2.78
N ILE A 26 -1.31 -3.04 -2.76
CA ILE A 26 -1.37 -3.90 -3.94
C ILE A 26 -2.34 -5.05 -3.67
N ASP A 27 -3.23 -5.31 -4.62
CA ASP A 27 -4.14 -6.46 -4.56
C ASP A 27 -3.38 -7.73 -4.97
N ILE A 28 -3.41 -8.74 -4.11
CA ILE A 28 -2.72 -10.04 -4.33
C ILE A 28 -3.65 -11.22 -4.02
N GLY A 29 -3.22 -12.43 -4.38
CA GLY A 29 -3.96 -13.67 -4.08
C GLY A 29 -5.32 -13.74 -4.77
N GLY A 30 -5.41 -13.31 -6.04
CA GLY A 30 -6.69 -13.26 -6.75
C GLY A 30 -7.64 -12.20 -6.21
N ASN A 31 -7.10 -11.06 -5.75
CA ASN A 31 -7.85 -9.96 -5.15
C ASN A 31 -8.53 -10.31 -3.82
N THR A 32 -8.04 -11.30 -3.09
CA THR A 32 -8.57 -11.65 -1.74
C THR A 32 -7.79 -10.99 -0.60
N LEU A 33 -6.57 -10.56 -0.89
CA LEU A 33 -5.64 -9.95 0.07
C LEU A 33 -5.17 -8.57 -0.41
N ARG A 34 -4.68 -7.78 0.54
CA ARG A 34 -4.05 -6.47 0.37
C ARG A 34 -2.65 -6.51 0.97
N LEU A 35 -1.65 -6.26 0.14
CA LEU A 35 -0.29 -6.02 0.58
C LEU A 35 -0.12 -4.52 0.83
N ILE A 36 0.18 -4.13 2.05
CA ILE A 36 0.55 -2.75 2.40
C ILE A 36 2.07 -2.71 2.60
N ALA A 37 2.76 -1.87 1.83
CA ALA A 37 4.21 -1.73 1.89
C ALA A 37 4.64 -0.27 1.93
N PHE A 38 5.73 0.01 2.62
CA PHE A 38 6.48 1.25 2.44
C PHE A 38 7.48 1.03 1.30
N ILE A 39 7.45 1.89 0.28
CA ILE A 39 8.32 1.78 -0.89
C ILE A 39 9.06 3.10 -1.08
N GLU A 40 10.39 3.01 -1.12
CA GLU A 40 11.29 4.13 -1.36
C GLU A 40 12.02 3.89 -2.69
N PHE A 41 11.56 4.57 -3.75
CA PHE A 41 11.96 4.26 -5.13
C PHE A 41 13.40 4.68 -5.47
N ILE A 42 13.91 5.75 -4.85
CA ILE A 42 15.25 6.27 -5.18
C ILE A 42 16.32 5.26 -4.74
N GLY A 43 16.23 4.76 -3.50
CA GLY A 43 17.10 3.74 -2.95
C GLY A 43 16.67 2.29 -3.21
N GLY A 44 15.55 2.08 -3.91
CA GLY A 44 15.04 0.75 -4.28
C GLY A 44 14.63 -0.11 -3.08
N LYS A 45 14.19 0.50 -1.98
CA LYS A 45 13.81 -0.23 -0.76
C LYS A 45 12.31 -0.52 -0.72
N CYS A 46 11.96 -1.74 -0.36
CA CYS A 46 10.58 -2.16 -0.13
C CYS A 46 10.48 -2.85 1.23
N PHE A 47 9.57 -2.39 2.07
CA PHE A 47 9.30 -2.97 3.38
C PHE A 47 7.82 -3.32 3.51
N ILE A 48 7.53 -4.62 3.56
CA ILE A 48 6.18 -5.12 3.82
C ILE A 48 5.78 -4.72 5.24
N LYS A 49 4.57 -4.16 5.37
CA LYS A 49 3.99 -3.77 6.66
C LYS A 49 2.88 -4.70 7.07
N HIS A 50 1.98 -5.00 6.13
CA HIS A 50 0.83 -5.85 6.36
C HIS A 50 0.51 -6.66 5.10
N THR A 51 0.13 -7.92 5.30
CA THR A 51 -0.53 -8.74 4.30
C THR A 51 -1.82 -9.20 4.93
N VAL A 52 -2.94 -8.65 4.48
CA VAL A 52 -4.22 -8.73 5.19
C VAL A 52 -5.38 -8.97 4.23
N THR A 53 -6.51 -9.43 4.74
CA THR A 53 -7.78 -9.48 4.00
C THR A 53 -8.32 -8.08 3.73
N HIS A 54 -9.35 -7.99 2.87
CA HIS A 54 -10.11 -6.74 2.67
C HIS A 54 -10.70 -6.18 3.96
N ALA A 55 -11.33 -7.03 4.77
CA ALA A 55 -11.98 -6.59 6.01
C ALA A 55 -10.96 -6.00 7.00
N GLU A 56 -9.79 -6.61 7.10
CA GLU A 56 -8.69 -6.11 7.93
C GLU A 56 -8.06 -4.83 7.35
N TYR A 57 -7.94 -4.73 6.03
CA TYR A 57 -7.53 -3.49 5.36
C TYR A 57 -8.51 -2.34 5.67
N ASP A 58 -9.82 -2.58 5.64
CA ASP A 58 -10.84 -1.60 6.00
C ASP A 58 -10.72 -1.18 7.46
N HIS A 59 -10.45 -2.13 8.37
CA HIS A 59 -10.19 -1.80 9.77
C HIS A 59 -8.95 -0.91 9.93
N ILE A 60 -7.83 -1.27 9.27
CA ILE A 60 -6.60 -0.47 9.28
C ILE A 60 -6.86 0.94 8.73
N THR A 61 -7.52 1.07 7.58
CA THR A 61 -7.81 2.38 6.99
C THR A 61 -8.69 3.25 7.88
N ASN A 62 -9.67 2.66 8.57
CA ASN A 62 -10.51 3.39 9.54
C ASN A 62 -9.71 3.91 10.73
N VAL A 63 -8.79 3.10 11.28
CA VAL A 63 -7.88 3.54 12.35
C VAL A 63 -7.01 4.70 11.90
N TYR A 64 -6.44 4.65 10.70
CA TYR A 64 -5.60 5.73 10.17
C TYR A 64 -6.39 6.98 9.76
N ARG A 65 -7.64 6.82 9.29
CA ARG A 65 -8.56 7.91 8.99
C ARG A 65 -8.89 8.73 10.24
N GLY A 66 -9.14 8.06 11.37
CA GLY A 66 -9.41 8.71 12.67
C GLY A 66 -8.18 9.38 13.29
N LYS A 67 -6.97 9.02 12.85
CA LYS A 67 -5.70 9.61 13.30
C LYS A 67 -5.26 10.81 12.47
N LYS A 68 -6.15 11.47 11.72
CA LYS A 68 -5.84 12.73 11.01
C LYS A 68 -5.13 13.69 11.97
N LYS A 69 -3.82 13.85 11.77
CA LYS A 69 -2.99 14.81 12.50
C LYS A 69 -3.49 16.21 12.14
N GLY A 70 -3.79 17.00 13.17
CA GLY A 70 -3.72 18.46 13.06
C GLY A 70 -2.30 18.92 12.74
#